data_AF-A0A4R6NEQ1-F1
#
_entry.id   AF-A0A4R6NEQ1-F1
#
_cell.length_a   1.000
_cell.length_b   1.000
_cell.length_c   1.000
_cell.angle_alpha   90.00
_cell.angle_beta   90.00
_cell.angle_gamma   90.00
#
_symmetry.space_group_name_H-M   'P 1'
#
loop_
_entity.id
_entity.type
_entity.pdbx_description
1 polymer ?
#
loop_
_entity_poly.entity_id
_entity_poly.type
_entity_poly.pdbx_seq_one_letter_code
_entity_poly.pdbx_strand_id
1 'polypeptide(L)'
;MAKPKPKPKSDMRSEPPRHYRSAAVARMLRMPVGTLRVWERRYGISGAATSAAGHRLYSAADVQRLALLRQLLALGHAIGSLAGLDMAALQAVARTHAQTLAQPLDLPGLAPPDATSEPAPPTRRFDDAALAELAGLSTTIACECPQHLAEILIRLGQFEAYSADCRSRSPADADLHAYLQQITAQARASFEAALERVAVHEGLLTGRPLQLGVRAEPGLGDSRD
;
A
#
# COMPACT_ATOMS: atom_id res chain seq x y z
N MET A 1 16.18 31.24 -57.37
CA MET A 1 15.69 31.39 -55.98
C MET A 1 16.07 30.15 -55.18
N ALA A 2 17.20 30.19 -54.47
CA ALA A 2 17.66 29.10 -53.61
C ALA A 2 17.40 29.50 -52.15
N LYS A 3 16.53 28.77 -51.45
CA LYS A 3 16.28 28.96 -50.02
C LYS A 3 17.54 28.61 -49.23
N PRO A 4 18.03 29.48 -48.32
CA PRO A 4 19.12 29.12 -47.42
C PRO A 4 18.63 28.08 -46.39
N LYS A 5 19.38 26.98 -46.24
CA LYS A 5 19.13 25.95 -45.22
C LYS A 5 19.37 26.54 -43.82
N PRO A 6 18.48 26.32 -42.84
CA PRO A 6 18.71 26.74 -41.47
C PRO A 6 19.78 25.85 -40.81
N LYS A 7 20.77 26.48 -40.16
CA LYS A 7 21.78 25.80 -39.32
C LYS A 7 21.10 25.24 -38.06
N PRO A 8 21.36 23.99 -37.63
CA PRO A 8 20.86 23.52 -36.34
C PRO A 8 21.62 24.22 -35.22
N LYS A 9 20.88 24.80 -34.26
CA LYS A 9 21.43 25.40 -33.04
C LYS A 9 21.95 24.29 -32.13
N SER A 10 23.27 24.15 -32.06
CA SER A 10 23.96 23.35 -31.05
C SER A 10 24.14 24.20 -29.79
N ASP A 11 23.11 24.27 -28.96
CA ASP A 11 23.21 24.76 -27.57
C ASP A 11 22.88 23.62 -26.61
N MET A 12 23.72 22.58 -26.61
CA MET A 12 23.88 21.71 -25.45
C MET A 12 25.08 22.26 -24.69
N ARG A 13 24.84 22.96 -23.59
CA ARG A 13 25.86 23.19 -22.56
C ARG A 13 26.29 21.80 -22.07
N SER A 14 27.35 21.26 -22.65
CA SER A 14 28.06 20.08 -22.17
C SER A 14 28.67 20.45 -20.82
N GLU A 15 27.92 20.17 -19.75
CA GLU A 15 28.43 20.24 -18.39
C GLU A 15 29.68 19.35 -18.31
N PRO A 16 30.82 19.83 -17.74
CA PRO A 16 32.05 19.07 -17.74
C PRO A 16 31.79 17.71 -17.07
N PRO A 17 32.33 16.61 -17.61
CA PRO A 17 32.10 15.28 -17.06
C PRO A 17 32.46 15.29 -15.58
N ARG A 18 31.45 15.07 -14.72
CA ARG A 18 31.63 15.04 -13.27
C ARG A 18 32.41 13.78 -12.92
N HIS A 19 33.65 13.98 -12.53
CA HIS A 19 34.54 12.91 -12.07
C HIS A 19 34.57 12.89 -10.55
N TYR A 20 34.44 11.70 -9.97
CA TYR A 20 34.41 11.48 -8.53
C TYR A 20 35.71 10.80 -8.07
N ARG A 21 36.20 11.10 -6.86
CA ARG A 21 37.35 10.38 -6.26
C ARG A 21 36.86 9.14 -5.51
N SER A 22 37.73 8.15 -5.29
CA SER A 22 37.37 6.89 -4.61
C SER A 22 36.67 7.10 -3.26
N ALA A 23 37.12 8.07 -2.45
CA ALA A 23 36.48 8.37 -1.17
C ALA A 23 35.05 8.93 -1.32
N ALA A 24 34.80 9.75 -2.35
CA ALA A 24 33.47 10.29 -2.63
C ALA A 24 32.52 9.18 -3.10
N VAL A 25 32.98 8.31 -4.01
CA VAL A 25 32.20 7.16 -4.49
C VAL A 25 31.89 6.19 -3.36
N ALA A 26 32.90 5.83 -2.56
CA ALA A 26 32.72 4.95 -1.40
C ALA A 26 31.66 5.50 -0.41
N ARG A 27 31.69 6.82 -0.16
CA ARG A 27 30.69 7.49 0.68
C ARG A 27 29.30 7.47 0.06
N MET A 28 29.16 7.75 -1.25
CA MET A 28 27.88 7.68 -1.97
C MET A 28 27.28 6.28 -1.91
N LEU A 29 28.11 5.27 -2.09
CA LEU A 29 27.72 3.87 -2.07
C LEU A 29 27.61 3.28 -0.66
N ARG A 30 27.96 4.05 0.39
CA ARG A 30 28.05 3.55 1.77
C ARG A 30 28.84 2.23 1.86
N MET A 31 29.97 2.17 1.15
CA MET A 31 30.88 1.02 1.18
C MET A 31 32.26 1.45 1.67
N PRO A 32 33.01 0.59 2.38
CA PRO A 32 34.40 0.88 2.71
C PRO A 32 35.24 1.08 1.43
N VAL A 33 36.13 2.07 1.45
CA VAL A 33 37.06 2.32 0.32
C VAL A 33 37.91 1.08 0.02
N GLY A 34 38.26 0.30 1.05
CA GLY A 34 38.97 -0.97 0.90
C GLY A 34 38.20 -1.99 0.05
N THR A 35 36.89 -2.11 0.25
CA THR A 35 36.01 -3.00 -0.53
C THR A 35 35.97 -2.58 -2.00
N LEU A 36 35.82 -1.27 -2.26
CA LEU A 36 35.85 -0.72 -3.61
C LEU A 36 37.19 -1.05 -4.31
N ARG A 37 38.32 -0.90 -3.59
CA ARG A 37 39.65 -1.23 -4.12
C ARG A 37 39.84 -2.72 -4.40
N VAL A 38 39.32 -3.60 -3.54
CA VAL A 38 39.37 -5.05 -3.76
C VAL A 38 38.59 -5.42 -5.01
N TRP A 39 37.41 -4.84 -5.18
CA TRP A 39 36.56 -5.05 -6.36
C TRP A 39 37.27 -4.61 -7.64
N GLU A 40 37.87 -3.42 -7.65
CA GLU A 40 38.66 -2.95 -8.77
C GLU A 40 39.82 -3.89 -9.12
N ARG A 41 40.60 -4.30 -8.11
CA ARG A 41 41.77 -5.15 -8.33
C ARG A 41 41.38 -6.53 -8.84
N ARG A 42 40.34 -7.13 -8.26
CA ARG A 42 39.98 -8.53 -8.50
C ARG A 42 39.13 -8.72 -9.76
N TYR A 43 38.27 -7.75 -10.07
CA TYR A 43 37.27 -7.90 -11.11
C TYR A 43 37.29 -6.79 -12.17
N GLY A 44 38.16 -5.78 -12.04
CA GLY A 44 38.27 -4.72 -13.04
C GLY A 44 36.99 -3.90 -13.23
N ILE A 45 36.17 -3.76 -12.18
CA ILE A 45 34.79 -3.23 -12.25
C ILE A 45 34.72 -1.75 -12.68
N SER A 46 35.86 -1.05 -12.68
CA SER A 46 35.98 0.36 -12.98
C SER A 46 37.09 0.59 -13.99
N GLY A 47 36.78 1.34 -15.06
CA GLY A 47 37.75 1.89 -16.00
C GLY A 47 38.36 3.21 -15.52
N ALA A 48 38.32 3.51 -14.20
CA ALA A 48 38.68 4.80 -13.64
C ALA A 48 40.03 5.29 -14.17
N ALA A 49 40.00 6.40 -14.90
CA ALA A 49 41.19 7.11 -15.32
C ALA A 49 41.99 7.55 -14.08
N THR A 50 43.30 7.54 -14.20
CA THR A 50 44.17 8.15 -13.20
C THR A 50 44.37 9.62 -13.55
N SER A 51 44.10 10.50 -12.59
CA SER A 51 44.47 11.91 -12.66
C SER A 51 45.99 12.05 -12.83
N ALA A 52 46.46 13.19 -13.37
CA ALA A 52 47.88 13.54 -13.40
C ALA A 52 48.57 13.47 -12.03
N ALA A 53 47.81 13.65 -10.93
CA ALA A 53 48.28 13.51 -9.55
C ALA A 53 48.22 12.05 -9.00
N GLY A 54 47.90 11.07 -9.83
CA GLY A 54 47.86 9.64 -9.47
C GLY A 54 46.57 9.16 -8.77
N HIS A 55 45.54 10.00 -8.65
CA HIS A 55 44.26 9.62 -8.04
C HIS A 55 43.29 8.99 -9.04
N ARG A 56 42.55 7.94 -8.62
CA ARG A 56 41.48 7.34 -9.43
C ARG A 56 40.27 8.27 -9.54
N LEU A 57 39.79 8.47 -10.76
CA LEU A 57 38.63 9.29 -11.09
C LEU A 57 37.55 8.42 -11.75
N TYR A 58 36.36 8.40 -11.15
CA TYR A 58 35.20 7.64 -11.61
C TYR A 58 34.26 8.58 -12.34
N SER A 59 33.79 8.16 -13.51
CA SER A 59 32.72 8.84 -14.22
C SER A 59 31.38 8.62 -13.51
N ALA A 60 30.35 9.38 -13.90
CA ALA A 60 28.99 9.12 -13.46
C ALA A 60 28.50 7.70 -13.83
N ALA A 61 28.93 7.18 -14.98
CA ALA A 61 28.60 5.84 -15.43
C ALA A 61 29.22 4.75 -14.54
N ASP A 62 30.47 4.93 -14.11
CA ASP A 62 31.14 4.02 -13.16
C ASP A 62 30.38 3.99 -11.83
N VAL A 63 29.97 5.15 -11.33
CA VAL A 63 29.21 5.26 -10.08
C VAL A 63 27.86 4.57 -10.19
N GLN A 64 27.14 4.74 -11.30
CA GLN A 64 25.87 4.05 -11.55
C GLN A 64 26.03 2.52 -11.58
N ARG A 65 27.05 2.04 -12.29
CA ARG A 65 27.37 0.60 -12.36
C ARG A 65 27.70 0.04 -10.97
N LEU A 66 28.55 0.73 -10.21
CA LEU A 66 28.92 0.31 -8.85
C LEU A 66 27.72 0.33 -7.89
N ALA A 67 26.82 1.30 -8.03
CA ALA A 67 25.58 1.38 -7.24
C ALA A 67 24.68 0.17 -7.51
N LEU A 68 24.50 -0.20 -8.77
CA LEU A 68 23.67 -1.33 -9.15
C LEU A 68 24.27 -2.67 -8.67
N LEU A 69 25.59 -2.84 -8.79
CA LEU A 69 26.28 -4.01 -8.22
C LEU A 69 26.09 -4.13 -6.72
N ARG A 70 26.22 -3.00 -5.98
CA ARG A 70 25.98 -2.98 -4.54
C ARG A 70 24.54 -3.35 -4.19
N GLN A 71 23.58 -2.84 -4.95
CA GLN A 71 22.16 -3.17 -4.76
C GLN A 71 21.92 -4.67 -4.95
N LEU A 72 22.42 -5.26 -6.04
CA LEU A 72 22.23 -6.69 -6.31
C LEU A 72 22.94 -7.59 -5.30
N LEU A 73 24.09 -7.16 -4.77
CA LEU A 73 24.75 -7.85 -3.65
C LEU A 73 23.93 -7.81 -2.37
N ALA A 74 23.31 -6.68 -2.06
CA ALA A 74 22.41 -6.57 -0.90
C ALA A 74 21.18 -7.47 -1.05
N LEU A 75 20.77 -7.77 -2.29
CA LEU A 75 19.72 -8.75 -2.63
C LEU A 75 20.22 -10.21 -2.65
N GLY A 76 21.49 -10.46 -2.28
CA GLY A 76 22.05 -11.81 -2.13
C GLY A 76 22.77 -12.38 -3.35
N HIS A 77 22.90 -11.63 -4.45
CA HIS A 77 23.65 -12.09 -5.61
C HIS A 77 25.16 -12.05 -5.36
N ALA A 78 25.90 -13.08 -5.77
CA ALA A 78 27.35 -13.13 -5.60
C ALA A 78 28.09 -12.15 -6.52
N ILE A 79 29.09 -11.42 -5.99
CA ILE A 79 29.86 -10.45 -6.79
C ILE A 79 30.53 -11.08 -8.02
N GLY A 80 30.95 -12.36 -7.91
CA GLY A 80 31.61 -13.08 -8.99
C GLY A 80 30.74 -13.29 -10.24
N SER A 81 29.42 -13.45 -10.08
CA SER A 81 28.51 -13.59 -11.22
C SER A 81 28.11 -12.25 -11.83
N LEU A 82 28.17 -11.17 -11.05
CA LEU A 82 27.76 -9.85 -11.49
C LEU A 82 28.89 -9.03 -12.13
N ALA A 83 30.13 -9.17 -11.64
CA ALA A 83 31.19 -8.24 -11.97
C ALA A 83 31.55 -8.19 -13.47
N GLY A 84 31.38 -9.30 -14.19
CA GLY A 84 31.60 -9.40 -15.63
C GLY A 84 30.42 -8.94 -16.50
N LEU A 85 29.24 -8.70 -15.92
CA LEU A 85 28.05 -8.29 -16.67
C LEU A 85 28.12 -6.81 -17.03
N ASP A 86 27.71 -6.42 -18.23
CA ASP A 86 27.60 -5.01 -18.60
C ASP A 86 26.41 -4.32 -17.89
N MET A 87 26.22 -3.02 -18.13
CA MET A 87 25.14 -2.27 -17.47
C MET A 87 23.74 -2.80 -17.85
N ALA A 88 23.54 -3.20 -19.10
CA ALA A 88 22.25 -3.70 -19.59
C ALA A 88 21.91 -5.05 -18.96
N ALA A 89 22.88 -5.96 -18.87
CA ALA A 89 22.74 -7.25 -18.22
C ALA A 89 22.50 -7.10 -16.70
N LEU A 90 23.21 -6.19 -16.02
CA LEU A 90 22.94 -5.90 -14.60
C LEU A 90 21.52 -5.38 -14.37
N GLN A 91 21.02 -4.49 -15.25
CA GLN A 91 19.66 -4.00 -15.20
C GLN A 91 18.63 -5.12 -15.47
N ALA A 92 18.95 -6.06 -16.35
CA ALA A 92 18.10 -7.23 -16.60
C ALA A 92 17.99 -8.10 -15.35
N VAL A 93 19.11 -8.41 -14.67
CA VAL A 93 19.09 -9.17 -13.40
C VAL A 93 18.25 -8.45 -12.34
N ALA A 94 18.43 -7.13 -12.19
CA ALA A 94 17.65 -6.33 -11.25
C ALA A 94 16.14 -6.39 -11.57
N ARG A 95 15.78 -6.33 -12.85
CA ARG A 95 14.39 -6.42 -13.31
C ARG A 95 13.80 -7.80 -13.03
N THR A 96 14.51 -8.88 -13.32
CA THR A 96 14.06 -10.25 -13.06
C THR A 96 13.83 -10.48 -11.56
N HIS A 97 14.75 -10.00 -10.70
CA HIS A 97 14.58 -10.09 -9.25
C HIS A 97 13.35 -9.30 -8.78
N ALA A 98 13.19 -8.06 -9.25
CA ALA A 98 12.01 -7.24 -8.95
C ALA A 98 10.70 -7.89 -9.42
N GLN A 99 10.68 -8.47 -10.62
CA GLN A 99 9.53 -9.19 -11.15
C GLN A 99 9.19 -10.43 -10.33
N THR A 100 10.20 -11.15 -9.83
CA THR A 100 10.00 -12.32 -8.98
C THR A 100 9.36 -11.92 -7.64
N LEU A 101 9.82 -10.82 -7.04
CA LEU A 101 9.24 -10.29 -5.80
C LEU A 101 7.88 -9.63 -6.00
N ALA A 102 7.65 -9.04 -7.17
CA ALA A 102 6.39 -8.40 -7.53
C ALA A 102 5.36 -9.38 -8.10
N GLN A 103 5.68 -10.66 -8.23
CA GLN A 103 4.65 -11.64 -8.56
C GLN A 103 3.62 -11.64 -7.42
N PRO A 104 2.34 -11.43 -7.74
CA PRO A 104 1.29 -11.52 -6.74
C PRO A 104 1.39 -12.91 -6.10
N LEU A 105 1.45 -12.93 -4.77
CA LEU A 105 1.29 -14.17 -4.04
C LEU A 105 -0.09 -14.70 -4.39
N ASP A 106 -0.14 -15.82 -5.10
CA ASP A 106 -1.39 -16.53 -5.38
C ASP A 106 -1.82 -17.22 -4.09
N LEU A 107 -2.40 -16.41 -3.19
CA LEU A 107 -3.01 -16.85 -1.95
C LEU A 107 -4.49 -17.12 -2.26
N PRO A 108 -4.95 -18.38 -2.20
CA PRO A 108 -6.35 -18.69 -2.39
C PRO A 108 -7.21 -17.86 -1.43
N GLY A 109 -8.15 -17.09 -1.97
CA GLY A 109 -9.08 -16.26 -1.19
C GLY A 109 -8.69 -14.79 -1.00
N LEU A 110 -7.57 -14.33 -1.58
CA LEU A 110 -7.17 -12.91 -1.58
C LEU A 110 -7.60 -12.14 -2.83
N ALA A 111 -8.19 -12.82 -3.81
CA ALA A 111 -8.80 -12.14 -4.95
C ALA A 111 -9.89 -11.20 -4.43
N PRO A 112 -9.89 -9.91 -4.83
CA PRO A 112 -11.02 -9.05 -4.52
C PRO A 112 -12.27 -9.78 -5.02
N PRO A 113 -13.31 -9.92 -4.17
CA PRO A 113 -14.56 -10.51 -4.62
C PRO A 113 -15.01 -9.77 -5.88
N ASP A 114 -15.46 -10.53 -6.87
CA ASP A 114 -15.89 -9.99 -8.15
C ASP A 114 -16.92 -8.87 -7.89
N ALA A 115 -16.53 -7.61 -8.10
CA ALA A 115 -17.30 -6.40 -7.73
C ALA A 115 -18.66 -6.31 -8.45
N THR A 116 -18.96 -7.26 -9.34
CA THR A 116 -20.19 -7.35 -10.13
C THR A 116 -21.27 -8.24 -9.50
N SER A 117 -21.00 -8.92 -8.39
CA SER A 117 -21.98 -9.79 -7.71
C SER A 117 -22.07 -9.55 -6.20
N GLU A 118 -21.74 -8.35 -5.71
CA GLU A 118 -21.89 -8.07 -4.29
C GLU A 118 -23.34 -7.72 -3.96
N PRO A 119 -23.97 -8.43 -3.00
CA PRO A 119 -25.31 -8.08 -2.53
C PRO A 119 -25.29 -6.69 -1.90
N ALA A 120 -26.38 -5.95 -2.09
CA ALA A 120 -26.58 -4.64 -1.45
C ALA A 120 -26.25 -4.71 0.04
N PRO A 121 -25.66 -3.64 0.63
CA PRO A 121 -25.25 -3.65 2.02
C PRO A 121 -26.43 -4.04 2.91
N PRO A 122 -26.24 -5.00 3.84
CA PRO A 122 -27.33 -5.50 4.68
C PRO A 122 -27.93 -4.37 5.50
N THR A 123 -29.26 -4.32 5.55
CA THR A 123 -29.99 -3.32 6.31
C THR A 123 -29.65 -3.44 7.79
N ARG A 124 -29.48 -2.29 8.45
CA ARG A 124 -29.10 -2.22 9.85
C ARG A 124 -30.28 -2.59 10.74
N ARG A 125 -30.10 -3.60 11.61
CA ARG A 125 -31.18 -4.11 12.48
C ARG A 125 -31.26 -3.40 13.83
N PHE A 126 -30.14 -2.90 14.34
CA PHE A 126 -30.05 -2.15 15.59
C PHE A 126 -29.42 -0.78 15.32
N ASP A 127 -30.09 0.30 15.71
CA ASP A 127 -29.51 1.66 15.61
C ASP A 127 -28.49 1.93 16.74
N ASP A 128 -27.79 3.06 16.64
CA ASP A 128 -26.74 3.41 17.62
C ASP A 128 -27.31 3.60 19.04
N ALA A 129 -28.54 4.10 19.14
CA ALA A 129 -29.20 4.33 20.42
C ALA A 129 -29.54 3.00 21.11
N ALA A 130 -30.09 2.03 20.38
CA ALA A 130 -30.40 0.70 20.90
C ALA A 130 -29.12 -0.05 21.33
N LEU A 131 -28.04 0.06 20.56
CA LEU A 131 -26.76 -0.56 20.94
C LEU A 131 -26.14 0.12 22.17
N ALA A 132 -26.24 1.44 22.29
CA ALA A 132 -25.76 2.17 23.47
C ALA A 132 -26.57 1.83 24.72
N GLU A 133 -27.89 1.67 24.60
CA GLU A 133 -28.75 1.21 25.69
C GLU A 133 -28.34 -0.19 26.16
N LEU A 134 -28.16 -1.14 25.22
CA LEU A 134 -27.72 -2.50 25.52
C LEU A 134 -26.31 -2.57 26.13
N ALA A 135 -25.38 -1.75 25.64
CA ALA A 135 -24.02 -1.68 26.17
C ALA A 135 -23.99 -1.06 27.58
N GLY A 136 -24.97 -0.22 27.93
CA GLY A 136 -25.12 0.41 29.23
C GLY A 136 -25.90 -0.40 30.27
N LEU A 137 -26.44 -1.57 29.91
CA LEU A 137 -27.16 -2.42 30.85
C LEU A 137 -26.19 -2.99 31.90
N SER A 138 -26.33 -2.58 33.15
CA SER A 138 -25.78 -3.34 34.28
C SER A 138 -26.57 -4.63 34.41
N THR A 139 -25.97 -5.75 34.04
CA THR A 139 -26.63 -7.06 34.00
C THR A 139 -26.99 -7.54 35.40
N THR A 140 -28.27 -7.70 35.70
CA THR A 140 -28.78 -8.49 36.82
C THR A 140 -28.98 -9.97 36.44
N ILE A 141 -28.46 -10.40 35.28
CA ILE A 141 -28.62 -11.72 34.67
C ILE A 141 -27.24 -12.37 34.44
N ALA A 142 -27.17 -13.71 34.41
CA ALA A 142 -25.95 -14.53 34.42
C ALA A 142 -25.03 -14.45 33.18
N CYS A 143 -25.36 -13.72 32.10
CA CYS A 143 -24.55 -13.59 30.87
C CYS A 143 -24.27 -12.11 30.56
N GLU A 144 -22.99 -11.74 30.38
CA GLU A 144 -22.56 -10.42 29.89
C GLU A 144 -22.61 -10.32 28.34
N CYS A 145 -23.14 -11.36 27.71
CA CYS A 145 -23.16 -11.60 26.27
C CYS A 145 -23.85 -10.49 25.46
N PRO A 146 -25.00 -9.93 25.90
CA PRO A 146 -25.63 -8.79 25.19
C PRO A 146 -24.73 -7.56 25.13
N GLN A 147 -24.04 -7.23 26.23
CA GLN A 147 -23.17 -6.06 26.30
C GLN A 147 -21.98 -6.19 25.36
N HIS A 148 -21.27 -7.33 25.40
CA HIS A 148 -20.13 -7.56 24.51
C HIS A 148 -20.51 -7.53 23.03
N LEU A 149 -21.65 -8.10 22.67
CA LEU A 149 -22.15 -8.06 21.29
C LEU A 149 -22.49 -6.62 20.86
N ALA A 150 -23.09 -5.83 21.75
CA ALA A 150 -23.37 -4.42 21.48
C ALA A 150 -22.09 -3.60 21.26
N GLU A 151 -21.07 -3.80 22.10
CA GLU A 151 -19.76 -3.12 21.95
C GLU A 151 -19.05 -3.48 20.64
N ILE A 152 -19.08 -4.76 20.24
CA ILE A 152 -18.53 -5.20 18.95
C ILE A 152 -19.28 -4.53 17.80
N LEU A 153 -20.60 -4.49 17.85
CA LEU A 153 -21.43 -3.87 16.81
C LEU A 153 -21.18 -2.36 16.69
N ILE A 154 -20.96 -1.66 17.81
CA ILE A 154 -20.55 -0.25 17.80
C ILE A 154 -19.22 -0.08 17.06
N ARG A 155 -18.21 -0.91 17.37
CA ARG A 155 -16.89 -0.85 16.72
C ARG A 155 -16.96 -1.15 15.22
N LEU A 156 -17.77 -2.14 14.83
CA LEU A 156 -17.98 -2.48 13.42
C LEU A 156 -18.65 -1.32 12.67
N GLY A 157 -19.67 -0.69 13.25
CA GLY A 157 -20.33 0.48 12.65
C GLY A 157 -19.38 1.67 12.47
N GLN A 158 -18.52 1.95 13.46
CA GLN A 158 -17.50 3.00 13.36
C GLN A 158 -16.49 2.74 12.24
N PHE A 159 -16.04 1.50 12.08
CA PHE A 159 -15.10 1.13 11.03
C PHE A 159 -15.73 1.12 9.63
N GLU A 160 -17.01 0.75 9.52
CA GLU A 160 -17.79 0.84 8.28
C GLU A 160 -17.88 2.30 7.80
N ALA A 161 -18.22 3.23 8.71
CA ALA A 161 -18.27 4.66 8.41
C ALA A 161 -16.89 5.23 8.03
N TYR A 162 -15.84 4.86 8.76
CA TYR A 162 -14.47 5.27 8.45
C TYR A 162 -14.02 4.80 7.06
N SER A 163 -14.33 3.55 6.70
CA SER A 163 -13.97 2.97 5.41
C SER A 163 -14.71 3.66 4.25
N ALA A 164 -15.98 4.02 4.45
CA ALA A 164 -16.76 4.80 3.48
C ALA A 164 -16.16 6.21 3.26
N ASP A 165 -15.72 6.87 4.33
CA ASP A 165 -15.07 8.18 4.25
C ASP A 165 -13.72 8.11 3.51
N CYS A 166 -12.91 7.07 3.77
CA CYS A 166 -11.62 6.86 3.11
C CYS A 166 -11.75 6.73 1.59
N ARG A 167 -12.81 6.07 1.09
CA ARG A 167 -13.09 5.93 -0.35
C ARG A 167 -13.19 7.28 -1.07
N SER A 168 -13.69 8.31 -0.39
CA SER A 168 -13.79 9.67 -0.96
C SER A 168 -12.44 10.40 -1.02
N ARG A 169 -11.50 10.04 -0.15
CA ARG A 169 -10.23 10.76 0.06
C ARG A 169 -9.06 10.20 -0.75
N SER A 170 -9.05 8.89 -1.03
CA SER A 170 -8.00 8.24 -1.84
C SER A 170 -8.63 7.44 -2.99
N PRO A 171 -8.73 8.03 -4.20
CA PRO A 171 -9.24 7.32 -5.38
C PRO A 171 -8.35 6.13 -5.79
N ALA A 172 -7.04 6.19 -5.47
CA ALA A 172 -6.10 5.13 -5.77
C ALA A 172 -6.37 3.84 -4.97
N ASP A 173 -6.97 3.98 -3.79
CA ASP A 173 -7.26 2.87 -2.87
C ASP A 173 -8.77 2.61 -2.72
N ALA A 174 -9.60 3.20 -3.60
CA ALA A 174 -11.05 3.19 -3.48
C ALA A 174 -11.63 1.76 -3.47
N ASP A 175 -11.09 0.86 -4.28
CA ASP A 175 -11.54 -0.53 -4.38
C ASP A 175 -11.23 -1.31 -3.10
N LEU A 176 -10.05 -1.09 -2.51
CA LEU A 176 -9.68 -1.68 -1.22
C LEU A 176 -10.63 -1.22 -0.12
N HIS A 177 -10.94 0.08 -0.07
CA HIS A 177 -11.85 0.62 0.94
C HIS A 177 -13.31 0.18 0.74
N ALA A 178 -13.76 0.00 -0.51
CA ALA A 178 -15.06 -0.60 -0.81
C ALA A 178 -15.14 -2.04 -0.30
N TYR A 179 -14.10 -2.85 -0.54
CA TYR A 179 -14.01 -4.21 -0.01
C TYR A 179 -14.03 -4.24 1.54
N LEU A 180 -13.25 -3.37 2.19
CA LEU A 180 -13.24 -3.28 3.66
C LEU A 180 -14.59 -2.85 4.23
N GLN A 181 -15.27 -1.90 3.59
CA GLN A 181 -16.63 -1.49 3.95
C GLN A 181 -17.59 -2.68 3.85
N GLN A 182 -17.54 -3.43 2.75
CA GLN A 182 -18.45 -4.56 2.49
C GLN A 182 -18.25 -5.71 3.49
N ILE A 183 -17.00 -6.13 3.73
CA ILE A 183 -16.70 -7.19 4.70
C ILE A 183 -17.12 -6.79 6.11
N THR A 184 -16.94 -5.52 6.46
CA THR A 184 -17.36 -4.99 7.76
C THR A 184 -18.88 -5.00 7.91
N ALA A 185 -19.62 -4.61 6.86
CA ALA A 185 -21.07 -4.67 6.84
C ALA A 185 -21.60 -6.12 6.96
N GLN A 186 -20.94 -7.08 6.30
CA GLN A 186 -21.26 -8.50 6.41
C GLN A 186 -21.04 -9.04 7.82
N ALA A 187 -19.91 -8.68 8.46
CA ALA A 187 -19.63 -9.03 9.84
C ALA A 187 -20.67 -8.41 10.79
N ARG A 188 -21.00 -7.12 10.61
CA ARG A 188 -22.06 -6.44 11.39
C ARG A 188 -23.36 -7.21 11.31
N ALA A 189 -23.83 -7.60 10.13
CA ALA A 189 -25.05 -8.37 9.97
C ALA A 189 -25.02 -9.72 10.72
N SER A 190 -23.89 -10.43 10.68
CA SER A 190 -23.73 -11.68 11.44
C SER A 190 -23.80 -11.47 12.95
N PHE A 191 -23.16 -10.41 13.47
CA PHE A 191 -23.21 -10.08 14.90
C PHE A 191 -24.60 -9.54 15.32
N GLU A 192 -25.31 -8.82 14.47
CA GLU A 192 -26.70 -8.38 14.73
C GLU A 192 -27.64 -9.57 14.86
N ALA A 193 -27.50 -10.59 14.00
CA ALA A 193 -28.26 -11.84 14.13
C ALA A 193 -27.94 -12.59 15.44
N ALA A 194 -26.68 -12.58 15.88
CA ALA A 194 -26.30 -13.15 17.16
C ALA A 194 -26.92 -12.38 18.34
N LEU A 195 -26.85 -11.04 18.32
CA LEU A 195 -27.41 -10.19 19.36
C LEU A 195 -28.93 -10.36 19.48
N GLU A 196 -29.65 -10.40 18.36
CA GLU A 196 -31.09 -10.66 18.38
C GLU A 196 -31.41 -12.00 19.07
N ARG A 197 -30.69 -13.06 18.72
CA ARG A 197 -30.92 -14.38 19.33
C ARG A 197 -30.66 -14.38 20.83
N VAL A 198 -29.58 -13.72 21.27
CA VAL A 198 -29.27 -13.56 22.70
C VAL A 198 -30.35 -12.71 23.38
N ALA A 199 -30.76 -11.59 22.79
CA ALA A 199 -31.76 -10.71 23.37
C ALA A 199 -33.16 -11.37 23.50
N VAL A 200 -33.53 -12.26 22.57
CA VAL A 200 -34.74 -13.10 22.72
C VAL A 200 -34.57 -14.11 23.86
N HIS A 201 -33.43 -14.79 23.95
CA HIS A 201 -33.15 -15.79 24.99
C HIS A 201 -33.17 -15.18 26.40
N GLU A 202 -32.59 -13.99 26.57
CA GLU A 202 -32.55 -13.27 27.85
C GLU A 202 -33.85 -12.51 28.18
N GLY A 203 -34.88 -12.59 27.32
CA GLY A 203 -36.17 -11.90 27.52
C GLY A 203 -36.10 -10.37 27.35
N LEU A 204 -35.03 -9.83 26.77
CA LEU A 204 -34.87 -8.40 26.53
C LEU A 204 -35.78 -7.89 25.38
N LEU A 205 -36.23 -8.79 24.50
CA LEU A 205 -37.10 -8.48 23.36
C LEU A 205 -38.58 -8.89 23.56
N THR A 206 -38.96 -9.41 24.73
CA THR A 206 -40.35 -9.77 25.03
C THR A 206 -41.12 -8.59 25.64
N GLY A 207 -41.71 -7.73 24.80
CA GLY A 207 -42.81 -6.84 25.22
C GLY A 207 -42.59 -5.32 25.11
N ARG A 208 -41.46 -4.84 24.58
CA ARG A 208 -41.26 -3.42 24.22
C ARG A 208 -40.58 -3.37 22.86
N PRO A 209 -41.12 -2.67 21.85
CA PRO A 209 -40.44 -2.56 20.57
C PRO A 209 -39.19 -1.71 20.79
N LEU A 210 -38.01 -2.34 20.82
CA LEU A 210 -36.79 -1.64 20.42
C LEU A 210 -37.10 -1.12 19.02
N GLN A 211 -37.11 0.19 18.83
CA GLN A 211 -37.47 0.80 17.56
C GLN A 211 -36.50 0.31 16.47
N LEU A 212 -36.89 -0.78 15.79
CA LEU A 212 -36.25 -1.30 14.60
C LEU A 212 -36.39 -0.24 13.52
N GLY A 213 -35.25 0.31 13.12
CA GLY A 213 -35.17 1.52 12.32
C GLY A 213 -35.95 1.44 11.00
N VAL A 214 -37.03 2.22 10.91
CA VAL A 214 -37.44 2.93 9.70
C VAL A 214 -37.99 4.29 10.15
N ARG A 215 -37.17 5.34 10.17
CA ARG A 215 -37.70 6.70 10.01
C ARG A 215 -37.81 6.97 8.52
N ALA A 216 -39.01 6.76 7.97
CA ALA A 216 -39.39 7.32 6.69
C ALA A 216 -39.50 8.85 6.85
N GLU A 217 -38.76 9.59 6.04
CA GLU A 217 -38.86 11.05 5.92
C GLU A 217 -40.31 11.46 5.60
N PRO A 218 -40.91 12.46 6.28
CA PRO A 218 -42.20 13.00 5.86
C PRO A 218 -42.02 13.83 4.59
N GLY A 219 -42.70 13.41 3.52
CA GLY A 219 -42.73 14.10 2.23
C GLY A 219 -43.13 15.57 2.37
N LEU A 220 -42.32 16.44 1.78
CA LEU A 220 -42.62 17.87 1.66
C LEU A 220 -43.63 18.05 0.52
N GLY A 221 -44.73 18.71 0.87
CA GLY A 221 -45.98 18.72 0.11
C GLY A 221 -45.94 19.37 -1.26
N ASP A 222 -46.74 18.78 -2.15
CA ASP A 222 -47.38 19.42 -3.29
C ASP A 222 -48.28 20.56 -2.77
N SER A 223 -47.91 21.81 -3.09
CA SER A 223 -48.70 23.00 -2.79
C SER A 223 -49.24 23.52 -4.13
N ARG A 224 -50.49 23.16 -4.41
CA ARG A 224 -51.34 23.81 -5.40
C ARG A 224 -51.76 25.18 -4.87
N ASP A 225 -51.51 26.20 -5.67
CA ASP A 225 -52.39 27.36 -5.87
C ASP A 225 -52.36 27.71 -7.37
#